data_AF-A0A653X615-F1
#
_entry.id   AF-A0A653X615-F1
#
_cell.length_a   1.000
_cell.length_b   1.000
_cell.length_c   1.000
_cell.angle_alpha   90.00
_cell.angle_beta   90.00
_cell.angle_gamma   90.00
#
_symmetry.space_group_name_H-M   'P 1'
#
loop_
_entity.id
_entity.type
_entity.pdbx_description
1 polymer ?
#
loop_
_entity_poly.entity_id
_entity_poly.type
_entity_poly.pdbx_seq_one_letter_code
_entity_poly.pdbx_strand_id
1 'polypeptide(L)'
;MVSAQDIESAKADAADKLTSPAAGKLPHTSDAIIAISAQAGLEASAGQSVQLANGETATILSDQDIQFVTGGQMRLHTGQAIGILGGAMKAGENNVGLQLIAAKDANDFQTVRDTASIQARDEVNVISANGHTDWAAAKSIRLSTASGANITIEGGNITVQCLGKIKVHAGKKSFIGPAKLDYPLPRLPRDVCIECLLKALKTGSALSLK
;
A
#
# COMPACT_ATOMS: atom_id res chain seq x y z
N MET A 1 -18.72 15.29 -44.54
CA MET A 1 -18.82 14.68 -45.88
C MET A 1 -18.87 15.81 -46.88
N VAL A 2 -17.84 15.94 -47.70
CA VAL A 2 -17.66 17.05 -48.64
C VAL A 2 -17.63 16.56 -50.07
N SER A 3 -18.06 17.37 -51.03
CA SER A 3 -18.06 17.05 -52.45
C SER A 3 -16.67 16.66 -52.94
N ALA A 4 -16.60 15.58 -53.74
CA ALA A 4 -15.40 15.20 -54.47
C ALA A 4 -15.27 15.92 -55.83
N GLN A 5 -16.26 16.71 -56.25
CA GLN A 5 -16.30 17.31 -57.60
C GLN A 5 -15.43 18.55 -57.71
N ASP A 6 -15.51 19.47 -56.75
CA ASP A 6 -14.77 20.72 -56.76
C ASP A 6 -14.63 21.32 -55.36
N ILE A 7 -13.68 22.25 -55.21
CA ILE A 7 -13.32 22.87 -53.93
C ILE A 7 -14.43 23.78 -53.37
N GLU A 8 -15.19 24.47 -54.23
CA GLU A 8 -16.23 25.40 -53.77
C GLU A 8 -17.42 24.64 -53.18
N SER A 9 -17.87 23.58 -53.87
CA SER A 9 -18.86 22.65 -53.36
C SER A 9 -18.39 21.97 -52.07
N ALA A 10 -17.11 21.58 -52.01
CA ALA A 10 -16.53 20.97 -50.81
C ALA A 10 -16.51 21.93 -49.60
N LYS A 11 -16.21 23.23 -49.82
CA LYS A 11 -16.26 24.26 -48.77
C LYS A 11 -17.68 24.50 -48.27
N ALA A 12 -18.66 24.56 -49.18
CA ALA A 12 -20.07 24.71 -48.81
C ALA A 12 -20.55 23.53 -47.96
N ASP A 13 -20.26 22.30 -48.40
CA ASP A 13 -20.59 21.08 -47.65
C ASP A 13 -19.91 21.01 -46.27
N ALA A 14 -18.67 21.53 -46.17
CA ALA A 14 -17.94 21.60 -44.91
C ALA A 14 -18.58 22.58 -43.93
N ALA A 15 -19.04 23.75 -44.42
CA ALA A 15 -19.77 24.73 -43.63
C ALA A 15 -21.09 24.16 -43.09
N ASP A 16 -21.78 23.35 -43.90
CA ASP A 16 -23.03 22.68 -43.53
C ASP A 16 -22.84 21.47 -42.60
N LYS A 17 -21.58 21.10 -42.29
CA LYS A 17 -21.22 19.97 -41.41
C LYS A 17 -21.91 18.66 -41.77
N LEU A 18 -22.16 18.41 -43.05
CA LEU A 18 -22.87 17.22 -43.52
C LEU A 18 -22.17 15.94 -43.06
N THR A 19 -22.83 15.07 -42.29
CA THR A 19 -22.23 13.82 -41.77
C THR A 19 -22.74 12.56 -42.47
N SER A 20 -23.82 12.66 -43.25
CA SER A 20 -24.46 11.52 -43.92
C SER A 20 -23.67 10.99 -45.12
N PRO A 21 -23.48 9.65 -45.24
CA PRO A 21 -22.94 9.00 -46.43
C PRO A 21 -23.73 9.29 -47.70
N ALA A 22 -23.07 9.75 -48.75
CA ALA A 22 -23.64 9.88 -50.08
C ALA A 22 -22.60 9.62 -51.17
N ALA A 23 -23.05 9.12 -52.32
CA ALA A 23 -22.19 8.89 -53.48
C ALA A 23 -21.50 10.19 -53.91
N GLY A 24 -20.18 10.13 -54.14
CA GLY A 24 -19.38 11.30 -54.54
C GLY A 24 -19.04 12.27 -53.40
N LYS A 25 -19.27 11.89 -52.14
CA LYS A 25 -18.80 12.65 -50.96
C LYS A 25 -17.61 11.94 -50.31
N LEU A 26 -16.67 12.72 -49.75
CA LEU A 26 -15.50 12.22 -49.02
C LEU A 26 -15.62 12.52 -47.51
N PRO A 27 -15.07 11.67 -46.63
CA PRO A 27 -14.93 11.98 -45.21
C PRO A 27 -14.10 13.25 -45.01
N HIS A 28 -14.59 14.14 -44.14
CA HIS A 28 -13.92 15.38 -43.76
C HIS A 28 -14.33 15.72 -42.33
N THR A 29 -13.44 16.35 -41.56
CA THR A 29 -13.75 16.79 -40.20
C THR A 29 -14.65 18.01 -40.23
N SER A 30 -15.74 18.00 -39.48
CA SER A 30 -16.69 19.12 -39.45
C SER A 30 -16.21 20.30 -38.60
N ASP A 31 -15.22 20.09 -37.74
CA ASP A 31 -14.60 21.12 -36.90
C ASP A 31 -13.16 21.39 -37.35
N ALA A 32 -12.63 22.55 -36.95
CA ALA A 32 -11.26 22.95 -37.27
C ALA A 32 -10.27 22.04 -36.55
N ILE A 33 -9.36 21.43 -37.32
CA ILE A 33 -8.30 20.56 -36.80
C ILE A 33 -6.95 20.97 -37.38
N ILE A 34 -5.89 20.63 -36.65
CA ILE A 34 -4.53 20.63 -37.16
C ILE A 34 -4.09 19.17 -37.17
N ALA A 35 -3.72 18.65 -38.35
CA ALA A 35 -3.19 17.30 -38.51
C ALA A 35 -1.76 17.38 -39.06
N ILE A 36 -0.84 16.71 -38.36
CA ILE A 36 0.56 16.57 -38.77
C ILE A 36 0.83 15.07 -38.99
N SER A 37 1.32 14.71 -40.17
CA SER A 37 1.67 13.33 -40.51
C SER A 37 3.05 13.33 -41.16
N ALA A 38 3.90 12.39 -40.75
CA ALA A 38 5.23 12.21 -41.29
C ALA A 38 5.49 10.71 -41.53
N GLN A 39 5.93 10.36 -42.75
CA GLN A 39 6.13 8.97 -43.14
C GLN A 39 7.32 8.30 -42.44
N ALA A 40 8.40 9.05 -42.23
CA ALA A 40 9.63 8.54 -41.62
C ALA A 40 9.77 8.93 -40.15
N GLY A 41 9.49 10.20 -39.80
CA GLY A 41 9.59 10.67 -38.42
C GLY A 41 9.22 12.14 -38.27
N LEU A 42 8.92 12.54 -37.04
CA LEU A 42 8.57 13.89 -36.64
C LEU A 42 9.38 14.27 -35.39
N GLU A 43 10.09 15.39 -35.44
CA GLU A 43 10.79 15.97 -34.29
C GLU A 43 10.24 17.38 -34.03
N ALA A 44 9.97 17.69 -32.77
CA ALA A 44 9.66 19.03 -32.31
C ALA A 44 10.68 19.43 -31.22
N SER A 45 11.59 20.34 -31.55
CA SER A 45 12.62 20.84 -30.64
C SER A 45 12.53 22.36 -30.47
N ALA A 46 12.91 22.84 -29.28
CA ALA A 46 12.93 24.25 -28.96
C ALA A 46 14.18 24.56 -28.12
N GLY A 47 14.82 25.71 -28.37
CA GLY A 47 16.01 26.11 -27.63
C GLY A 47 15.74 26.52 -26.17
N GLN A 48 14.47 26.68 -25.78
CA GLN A 48 14.07 27.07 -24.43
C GLN A 48 13.02 26.11 -23.87
N SER A 49 11.81 26.09 -24.43
CA SER A 49 10.70 25.31 -23.88
C SER A 49 9.73 24.81 -24.94
N VAL A 50 9.20 23.61 -24.72
CA VAL A 50 8.01 23.08 -25.40
C VAL A 50 6.89 22.99 -24.36
N GLN A 51 5.71 23.53 -24.66
CA GLN A 51 4.52 23.45 -23.80
C GLN A 51 3.35 22.88 -24.59
N LEU A 52 2.68 21.90 -24.01
CA LEU A 52 1.45 21.32 -24.53
C LEU A 52 0.35 21.57 -23.49
N ALA A 53 -0.66 22.34 -23.85
CA ALA A 53 -1.80 22.64 -23.00
C ALA A 53 -3.08 22.16 -23.70
N ASN A 54 -3.91 21.40 -23.01
CA ASN A 54 -5.18 20.93 -23.52
C ASN A 54 -6.30 21.14 -22.50
N GLY A 55 -7.51 21.42 -22.98
CA GLY A 55 -8.69 21.67 -22.14
C GLY A 55 -9.32 20.40 -21.57
N GLU A 56 -9.19 19.27 -22.29
CA GLU A 56 -9.86 18.03 -21.93
C GLU A 56 -8.89 16.84 -21.83
N THR A 57 -8.41 16.30 -22.95
CA THR A 57 -7.68 15.01 -22.96
C THR A 57 -6.47 15.02 -23.88
N ALA A 58 -5.28 14.82 -23.33
CA ALA A 58 -4.07 14.55 -24.10
C ALA A 58 -3.75 13.05 -24.09
N THR A 59 -3.60 12.44 -25.28
CA THR A 59 -3.27 11.03 -25.44
C THR A 59 -1.94 10.89 -26.19
N ILE A 60 -1.02 10.12 -25.62
CA ILE A 60 0.24 9.73 -26.26
C ILE A 60 0.21 8.22 -26.41
N LEU A 61 0.36 7.74 -27.64
CA LEU A 61 0.32 6.31 -27.97
C LEU A 61 1.57 5.97 -28.79
N SER A 62 2.15 4.81 -28.51
CA SER A 62 3.22 4.20 -29.29
C SER A 62 2.87 2.73 -29.48
N ASP A 63 3.24 2.18 -30.64
CA ASP A 63 3.14 0.73 -30.89
C ASP A 63 4.21 -0.05 -30.11
N GLN A 64 5.37 0.59 -29.90
CA GLN A 64 6.51 0.03 -29.18
C GLN A 64 6.71 0.84 -27.89
N ASP A 65 7.82 1.58 -27.81
CA ASP A 65 8.24 2.23 -26.57
C ASP A 65 7.80 3.70 -26.52
N ILE A 66 7.60 4.19 -25.29
CA ILE A 66 7.56 5.62 -24.96
C ILE A 66 8.68 5.86 -23.96
N GLN A 67 9.56 6.82 -24.26
CA GLN A 67 10.70 7.16 -23.43
C GLN A 67 10.62 8.62 -23.00
N PHE A 68 10.72 8.87 -21.69
CA PHE A 68 10.88 10.20 -21.13
C PHE A 68 12.28 10.31 -20.53
N VAL A 69 13.14 11.11 -21.15
CA VAL A 69 14.52 11.32 -20.71
C VAL A 69 14.67 12.77 -20.28
N THR A 70 15.09 12.99 -19.04
CA THR A 70 15.28 14.35 -18.49
C THR A 70 16.69 14.50 -17.95
N GLY A 71 17.33 15.64 -18.24
CA GLY A 71 18.65 15.96 -17.68
C GLY A 71 18.60 16.59 -16.28
N GLY A 72 17.42 17.07 -15.86
CA GLY A 72 17.19 17.71 -14.58
C GLY A 72 16.19 16.94 -13.72
N GLN A 73 14.99 17.48 -13.55
CA GLN A 73 13.93 16.88 -12.73
C GLN A 73 12.71 16.57 -13.56
N MET A 74 12.14 15.38 -13.36
CA MET A 74 10.82 15.00 -13.85
C MET A 74 9.81 15.13 -12.71
N ARG A 75 8.70 15.83 -12.96
CA ARG A 75 7.59 15.99 -12.01
C ARG A 75 6.29 15.64 -12.68
N LEU A 76 5.47 14.82 -12.02
CA LEU A 76 4.14 14.45 -12.47
C LEU A 76 3.12 14.86 -11.39
N HIS A 77 2.18 15.73 -11.78
CA HIS A 77 1.14 16.23 -10.90
C HIS A 77 -0.23 15.98 -11.54
N THR A 78 -1.20 15.60 -10.72
CA THR A 78 -2.59 15.35 -11.11
C THR A 78 -3.52 15.94 -10.06
N GLY A 79 -4.73 16.33 -10.46
CA GLY A 79 -5.78 16.72 -9.52
C GLY A 79 -6.50 15.55 -8.86
N GLN A 80 -6.35 14.32 -9.40
CA GLN A 80 -7.12 13.16 -8.97
C GLN A 80 -6.23 11.94 -8.71
N ALA A 81 -5.77 11.27 -9.77
CA ALA A 81 -5.05 9.99 -9.66
C ALA A 81 -3.95 9.85 -10.71
N ILE A 82 -2.94 9.05 -10.37
CA ILE A 82 -1.90 8.55 -11.28
C ILE A 82 -2.04 7.03 -11.29
N GLY A 83 -2.24 6.44 -12.47
CA GLY A 83 -2.29 5.00 -12.67
C GLY A 83 -1.14 4.54 -13.55
N ILE A 84 -0.45 3.47 -13.14
CA ILE A 84 0.61 2.83 -13.92
C ILE A 84 0.31 1.33 -13.95
N LEU A 85 0.17 0.78 -15.15
CA LEU A 85 -0.05 -0.65 -15.37
C LEU A 85 1.03 -1.17 -16.32
N GLY A 86 1.85 -2.09 -15.82
CA GLY A 86 2.83 -2.82 -16.62
C GLY A 86 2.56 -4.32 -16.58
N GLY A 87 3.01 -5.05 -17.60
CA GLY A 87 2.80 -6.49 -17.69
C GLY A 87 1.36 -6.93 -17.99
N ALA A 88 0.51 -6.04 -18.52
CA ALA A 88 -0.86 -6.39 -18.92
C ALA A 88 -0.93 -7.39 -20.09
N MET A 89 0.14 -7.49 -20.88
CA MET A 89 0.31 -8.47 -21.95
C MET A 89 1.47 -9.40 -21.61
N LYS A 90 1.47 -10.61 -22.22
CA LYS A 90 2.53 -11.61 -22.00
C LYS A 90 3.89 -10.99 -22.29
N ALA A 91 4.65 -10.82 -21.22
CA ALA A 91 6.03 -10.40 -21.22
C ALA A 91 6.86 -11.30 -22.17
N GLY A 92 7.75 -10.70 -22.98
CA GLY A 92 8.85 -11.44 -23.60
C GLY A 92 9.74 -12.08 -22.52
N GLU A 93 10.64 -12.99 -22.89
CA GLU A 93 11.52 -13.63 -21.91
C GLU A 93 12.27 -12.57 -21.06
N ASN A 94 12.14 -12.67 -19.73
CA ASN A 94 12.72 -11.78 -18.72
C ASN A 94 12.11 -10.37 -18.58
N ASN A 95 10.92 -10.11 -19.10
CA ASN A 95 10.29 -8.80 -18.91
C ASN A 95 9.82 -8.59 -17.46
N VAL A 96 10.26 -7.47 -16.87
CA VAL A 96 9.80 -6.97 -15.58
C VAL A 96 8.51 -6.19 -15.79
N GLY A 97 7.47 -6.45 -14.99
CA GLY A 97 6.20 -5.73 -15.10
C GLY A 97 6.33 -4.24 -14.79
N LEU A 98 6.97 -3.91 -13.66
CA LEU A 98 7.26 -2.54 -13.24
C LEU A 98 8.58 -2.51 -12.47
N GLN A 99 9.47 -1.56 -12.82
CA GLN A 99 10.74 -1.36 -12.14
C GLN A 99 10.95 0.12 -11.82
N LEU A 100 11.16 0.43 -10.54
CA LEU A 100 11.49 1.77 -10.04
C LEU A 100 12.84 1.69 -9.31
N ILE A 101 13.85 2.37 -9.84
CA ILE A 101 15.22 2.34 -9.30
C ILE A 101 15.75 3.76 -9.19
N ALA A 102 16.30 4.10 -8.03
CA ALA A 102 17.22 5.24 -7.88
C ALA A 102 18.65 4.71 -7.77
N ALA A 103 19.54 5.18 -8.65
CA ALA A 103 20.93 4.76 -8.67
C ALA A 103 21.76 5.36 -7.52
N LYS A 104 21.34 6.53 -7.03
CA LYS A 104 21.94 7.24 -5.89
C LYS A 104 20.83 7.85 -5.05
N ASP A 105 21.16 8.05 -3.78
CA ASP A 105 20.29 8.68 -2.78
C ASP A 105 19.00 7.89 -2.49
N ALA A 106 18.12 8.47 -1.66
CA ALA A 106 16.97 7.78 -1.12
C ALA A 106 15.77 7.76 -2.09
N ASN A 107 15.03 6.64 -2.09
CA ASN A 107 13.67 6.60 -2.58
C ASN A 107 12.72 6.85 -1.41
N ASP A 108 11.82 7.82 -1.55
CA ASP A 108 10.86 8.19 -0.52
C ASP A 108 9.43 8.01 -1.04
N PHE A 109 8.64 7.21 -0.32
CA PHE A 109 7.26 6.90 -0.66
C PHE A 109 6.38 7.28 0.53
N GLN A 110 5.57 8.33 0.36
CA GLN A 110 4.72 8.85 1.43
C GLN A 110 3.25 8.86 1.02
N THR A 111 2.38 8.47 1.95
CA THR A 111 0.94 8.64 1.86
C THR A 111 0.49 9.53 3.01
N VAL A 112 0.05 10.75 2.68
CA VAL A 112 -0.16 11.82 3.69
C VAL A 112 -1.47 11.67 4.47
N ARG A 113 -2.51 11.09 3.87
CA ARG A 113 -3.87 11.08 4.45
C ARG A 113 -4.46 9.72 4.71
N ASP A 114 -4.16 8.74 3.87
CA ASP A 114 -4.85 7.46 3.87
C ASP A 114 -3.85 6.30 3.82
N THR A 115 -4.23 5.20 3.21
CA THR A 115 -3.58 3.91 3.31
C THR A 115 -2.63 3.68 2.15
N ALA A 116 -1.42 3.24 2.47
CA ALA A 116 -0.51 2.60 1.52
C ALA A 116 -0.69 1.07 1.61
N SER A 117 -0.85 0.39 0.47
CA SER A 117 -0.95 -1.08 0.43
C SER A 117 0.01 -1.65 -0.61
N ILE A 118 0.73 -2.70 -0.23
CA ILE A 118 1.61 -3.48 -1.11
C ILE A 118 1.17 -4.92 -0.99
N GLN A 119 0.77 -5.51 -2.12
CA GLN A 119 0.20 -6.85 -2.18
C GLN A 119 0.81 -7.61 -3.34
N ALA A 120 1.15 -8.88 -3.12
CA ALA A 120 1.62 -9.79 -4.15
C ALA A 120 0.93 -11.15 -3.98
N ARG A 121 0.77 -11.89 -5.08
CA ARG A 121 0.22 -13.25 -5.06
C ARG A 121 1.19 -14.24 -4.41
N ASP A 122 2.48 -14.09 -4.71
CA ASP A 122 3.51 -15.06 -4.34
C ASP A 122 4.40 -14.50 -3.22
N GLU A 123 5.39 -13.68 -3.54
CA GLU A 123 6.43 -13.26 -2.58
C GLU A 123 6.56 -11.73 -2.49
N VAL A 124 6.82 -11.25 -1.27
CA VAL A 124 7.21 -9.86 -0.99
C VAL A 124 8.50 -9.88 -0.17
N ASN A 125 9.58 -9.33 -0.74
CA ASN A 125 10.88 -9.25 -0.11
C ASN A 125 11.24 -7.80 0.26
N VAL A 126 11.52 -7.56 1.54
CA VAL A 126 12.00 -6.28 2.07
C VAL A 126 13.39 -6.51 2.66
N ILE A 127 14.42 -6.07 1.95
CA ILE A 127 15.82 -6.40 2.25
C ILE A 127 16.63 -5.11 2.39
N SER A 128 17.38 -5.01 3.49
CA SER A 128 18.42 -4.00 3.68
C SER A 128 19.78 -4.71 3.66
N ALA A 129 20.61 -4.42 2.66
CA ALA A 129 21.87 -5.14 2.45
C ALA A 129 22.92 -4.82 3.53
N ASN A 130 23.02 -3.55 3.94
CA ASN A 130 24.06 -3.08 4.87
C ASN A 130 23.49 -2.35 6.10
N GLY A 131 22.17 -2.15 6.16
CA GLY A 131 21.50 -1.36 7.20
C GLY A 131 20.52 -2.19 8.01
N HIS A 132 19.46 -1.52 8.48
CA HIS A 132 18.34 -2.14 9.18
C HIS A 132 17.03 -1.86 8.44
N THR A 133 15.97 -2.54 8.86
CA THR A 133 14.60 -2.28 8.42
C THR A 133 13.78 -1.92 9.66
N ASP A 134 13.38 -0.66 9.76
CA ASP A 134 12.57 -0.16 10.87
C ASP A 134 11.08 -0.19 10.55
N TRP A 135 10.29 -0.69 11.49
CA TRP A 135 8.83 -0.67 11.43
C TRP A 135 8.31 0.06 12.65
N ALA A 136 7.64 1.19 12.41
CA ALA A 136 7.04 2.00 13.47
C ALA A 136 5.57 2.25 13.14
N ALA A 137 4.70 2.11 14.13
CA ALA A 137 3.28 2.42 14.00
C ALA A 137 2.78 3.08 15.29
N ALA A 138 1.90 4.08 15.15
CA ALA A 138 1.31 4.77 16.29
C ALA A 138 0.30 3.91 17.07
N LYS A 139 -0.34 2.94 16.40
CA LYS A 139 -1.39 2.09 17.00
C LYS A 139 -0.93 0.66 17.19
N SER A 140 -0.60 -0.04 16.11
CA SER A 140 -0.19 -1.44 16.19
C SER A 140 0.61 -1.91 14.97
N ILE A 141 1.43 -2.93 15.17
CA ILE A 141 2.12 -3.72 14.14
C ILE A 141 1.63 -5.16 14.26
N ARG A 142 1.22 -5.78 13.14
CA ARG A 142 0.67 -7.15 13.11
C ARG A 142 1.32 -7.97 12.00
N LEU A 143 1.80 -9.15 12.35
CA LEU A 143 2.37 -10.13 11.43
C LEU A 143 1.58 -11.42 11.54
N SER A 144 0.71 -11.68 10.56
CA SER A 144 -0.25 -12.78 10.60
C SER A 144 -0.06 -13.73 9.42
N THR A 145 -0.25 -15.02 9.66
CA THR A 145 -0.32 -16.04 8.61
C THR A 145 -1.74 -16.55 8.45
N ALA A 146 -2.06 -17.11 7.27
CA ALA A 146 -3.37 -17.71 7.00
C ALA A 146 -3.73 -18.84 7.99
N SER A 147 -2.73 -19.53 8.55
CA SER A 147 -2.92 -20.61 9.52
C SER A 147 -3.09 -20.12 10.97
N GLY A 148 -3.25 -18.82 11.19
CA GLY A 148 -3.58 -18.23 12.50
C GLY A 148 -2.38 -18.04 13.45
N ALA A 149 -1.14 -18.11 12.96
CA ALA A 149 0.00 -17.62 13.74
C ALA A 149 0.07 -16.09 13.61
N ASN A 150 0.24 -15.40 14.74
CA ASN A 150 0.22 -13.94 14.80
C ASN A 150 1.24 -13.40 15.81
N ILE A 151 1.93 -12.33 15.44
CA ILE A 151 2.70 -11.47 16.33
C ILE A 151 2.09 -10.06 16.27
N THR A 152 1.60 -9.56 17.40
CA THR A 152 1.01 -8.23 17.51
C THR A 152 1.76 -7.39 18.54
N ILE A 153 2.15 -6.18 18.14
CA ILE A 153 2.73 -5.15 19.02
C ILE A 153 1.68 -4.04 19.16
N GLU A 154 1.12 -3.89 20.36
CA GLU A 154 0.02 -2.95 20.63
C GLU A 154 -0.02 -2.56 22.12
N GLY A 155 -0.24 -1.28 22.43
CA GLY A 155 -0.41 -0.82 23.81
C GLY A 155 0.79 -1.10 24.74
N GLY A 156 2.01 -1.13 24.21
CA GLY A 156 3.24 -1.45 24.95
C GLY A 156 3.46 -2.96 25.19
N ASN A 157 2.57 -3.82 24.71
CA ASN A 157 2.67 -5.27 24.85
C ASN A 157 3.07 -5.94 23.53
N ILE A 158 3.74 -7.09 23.65
CA ILE A 158 4.02 -8.00 22.53
C ILE A 158 3.22 -9.28 22.77
N THR A 159 2.28 -9.55 21.88
CA THR A 159 1.42 -10.75 21.93
C THR A 159 1.82 -11.70 20.82
N VAL A 160 2.26 -12.91 21.19
CA VAL A 160 2.59 -13.99 20.26
C VAL A 160 1.55 -15.09 20.41
N GLN A 161 0.80 -15.37 19.34
CA GLN A 161 -0.29 -16.35 19.31
C GLN A 161 -0.07 -17.35 18.19
N CYS A 162 -0.31 -18.64 18.46
CA CYS A 162 -0.40 -19.66 17.42
C CYS A 162 -1.22 -20.86 17.94
N LEU A 163 -1.91 -21.57 17.05
CA LEU A 163 -2.60 -22.82 17.38
C LEU A 163 -1.62 -23.96 17.70
N GLY A 164 -0.41 -23.90 17.15
CA GLY A 164 0.64 -24.90 17.32
C GLY A 164 1.57 -24.61 18.52
N LYS A 165 2.81 -25.10 18.40
CA LYS A 165 3.84 -24.95 19.44
C LYS A 165 4.68 -23.69 19.20
N ILE A 166 4.83 -22.84 20.21
CA ILE A 166 5.83 -21.75 20.21
C ILE A 166 7.19 -22.36 20.60
N LYS A 167 8.10 -22.48 19.64
CA LYS A 167 9.46 -22.98 19.87
C LYS A 167 10.41 -21.80 20.10
N VAL A 168 10.95 -21.68 21.31
CA VAL A 168 11.91 -20.63 21.69
C VAL A 168 13.28 -21.26 21.97
N HIS A 169 14.25 -20.98 21.10
CA HIS A 169 15.66 -21.35 21.27
C HIS A 169 16.38 -20.19 22.00
N ALA A 170 16.75 -20.39 23.27
CA ALA A 170 17.43 -19.36 24.07
C ALA A 170 18.37 -20.01 25.10
N GLY A 171 19.55 -19.40 25.32
CA GLY A 171 20.53 -19.85 26.32
C GLY A 171 20.15 -19.56 27.78
N LYS A 172 19.25 -18.59 28.02
CA LYS A 172 18.68 -18.28 29.34
C LYS A 172 17.24 -17.81 29.17
N LYS A 173 16.31 -18.37 29.96
CA LYS A 173 14.92 -17.91 30.06
C LYS A 173 14.67 -17.54 31.51
N SER A 174 14.51 -16.25 31.81
CA SER A 174 14.15 -15.79 33.14
C SER A 174 12.75 -15.19 33.07
N PHE A 175 11.77 -15.97 33.50
CA PHE A 175 10.43 -15.49 33.77
C PHE A 175 10.38 -15.24 35.27
N ILE A 176 10.50 -13.98 35.69
CA ILE A 176 10.40 -13.63 37.10
C ILE A 176 8.90 -13.69 37.44
N GLY A 177 8.54 -14.65 38.29
CA GLY A 177 7.17 -14.79 38.77
C GLY A 177 6.74 -13.59 39.62
N PRO A 178 5.44 -13.43 39.91
CA PRO A 178 4.97 -12.41 40.84
C PRO A 178 5.66 -12.59 42.20
N ALA A 179 6.11 -11.48 42.79
CA ALA A 179 6.69 -11.50 44.13
C ALA A 179 5.66 -12.03 45.13
N LYS A 180 5.94 -13.16 45.78
CA LYS A 180 5.17 -13.61 46.94
C LYS A 180 5.56 -12.73 48.12
N LEU A 181 4.63 -11.91 48.60
CA LEU A 181 4.70 -11.38 49.95
C LEU A 181 4.20 -12.49 50.88
N ASP A 182 5.08 -13.06 51.70
CA ASP A 182 4.64 -13.86 52.85
C ASP A 182 3.93 -12.90 53.81
N TYR A 183 2.60 -12.90 53.80
CA TYR A 183 1.83 -12.24 54.85
C TYR A 183 1.95 -13.11 56.11
N PRO A 184 2.60 -12.64 57.19
CA PRO A 184 2.66 -13.42 58.41
C PRO A 184 1.24 -13.61 58.93
N LEU A 185 0.76 -14.85 58.89
CA LEU A 185 -0.49 -15.22 59.55
C LEU A 185 -0.42 -14.75 61.01
N PRO A 186 -1.48 -14.06 61.52
CA PRO A 186 -1.54 -13.69 62.93
C PRO A 186 -1.29 -14.93 63.77
N ARG A 187 -0.29 -14.88 64.66
CA ARG A 187 -0.04 -16.00 65.58
C ARG A 187 -1.29 -16.21 66.40
N LEU A 188 -1.91 -17.38 66.25
CA LEU A 188 -2.99 -17.80 67.14
C LEU A 188 -2.45 -17.73 68.58
N PRO A 189 -3.19 -17.12 69.52
CA PRO A 189 -2.76 -17.05 70.91
C PRO A 189 -2.54 -18.47 71.43
N ARG A 190 -1.31 -18.73 71.91
CA ARG A 190 -0.91 -20.05 72.46
C ARG A 190 -1.43 -20.28 73.87
N ASP A 191 -1.98 -19.24 74.48
CA ASP A 191 -2.59 -19.32 75.79
C ASP A 191 -4.06 -19.70 75.62
N VAL A 192 -4.34 -20.98 75.90
CA VAL A 192 -5.71 -21.47 75.97
C VAL A 192 -6.39 -20.77 77.15
N CYS A 193 -7.27 -19.82 76.86
CA CYS A 193 -8.14 -19.28 77.90
C CYS A 193 -9.05 -20.42 78.40
N ILE A 194 -8.80 -20.87 79.63
CA ILE A 194 -9.51 -22.00 80.25
C ILE A 194 -11.02 -21.72 80.33
N GLU A 195 -11.40 -20.47 80.60
CA GLU A 195 -12.81 -20.05 80.60
C GLU A 195 -13.45 -20.13 79.20
N CYS A 196 -12.71 -19.76 78.15
CA CYS A 196 -13.19 -19.85 76.76
C CYS A 196 -13.34 -21.31 76.32
N LEU A 197 -12.41 -22.19 76.73
CA LEU A 197 -12.50 -23.63 76.46
C LEU A 197 -13.71 -24.26 77.16
N LEU A 198 -13.95 -23.90 78.42
CA LEU A 198 -15.11 -24.39 79.19
C LEU A 198 -16.44 -23.88 78.62
N LYS A 199 -16.50 -22.64 78.14
CA LYS A 199 -17.69 -22.13 77.42
C LYS A 199 -17.90 -22.83 76.09
N ALA A 200 -16.84 -23.05 75.31
CA ALA A 200 -16.91 -23.74 74.03
C ALA A 200 -17.37 -25.21 74.16
N LEU A 201 -16.95 -25.90 75.22
CA LEU A 201 -17.41 -27.25 75.58
C LEU A 201 -18.91 -27.27 75.93
N LYS A 202 -19.38 -26.26 76.69
CA LYS A 202 -20.81 -26.15 77.04
C LYS A 202 -21.69 -25.79 75.84
N THR A 203 -21.17 -25.04 74.87
CA THR A 203 -21.92 -24.63 73.68
C THR A 203 -21.74 -25.56 72.48
N GLY A 204 -21.03 -26.69 72.63
CA GLY A 204 -20.82 -27.67 71.56
C GLY A 204 -20.04 -27.15 70.36
N SER A 205 -19.13 -26.18 70.55
CA SER A 205 -18.38 -25.57 69.46
C SER A 205 -17.29 -26.52 68.92
N ALA A 206 -17.13 -26.56 67.59
CA ALA A 206 -16.18 -27.42 66.87
C ALA A 206 -14.70 -27.16 67.22
N LEU A 207 -14.38 -26.06 67.91
CA LEU A 207 -13.02 -25.73 68.38
C LEU A 207 -12.63 -26.46 69.69
N SER A 208 -13.48 -27.35 70.22
CA SER A 208 -13.23 -28.12 71.45
C SER A 208 -12.74 -29.56 71.20
N LEU A 209 -12.62 -29.97 69.94
CA LEU A 209 -12.14 -31.30 69.56
C LEU A 209 -10.65 -31.23 69.20
N LYS A 210 -9.90 -32.14 69.80
CA LYS A 210 -8.45 -32.29 69.70
C LYS A 210 -8.01 -32.72 68.30
#